data_AF-A0A0W1AXE2-F1
#
_entry.id   AF-A0A0W1AXE2-F1
#
_cell.length_a   1.000
_cell.length_b   1.000
_cell.length_c   1.000
_cell.angle_alpha   90.00
_cell.angle_beta   90.00
_cell.angle_gamma   90.00
#
_symmetry.space_group_name_H-M   'P 1'
#
loop_
_entity.id
_entity.type
_entity.pdbx_description
1 polymer ?
#
loop_
_entity_poly.entity_id
_entity_poly.type
_entity_poly.pdbx_seq_one_letter_code
_entity_poly.pdbx_strand_id
1 'polypeptide(L)'
;METIVVYLDNMFASLPKKPELEHLKQELLFGMEEKYHELKRDGKSENEAIGIVISEFGNIEELTAELGIHPVESEQVVKVPVLTEEEAYTYVAARRSWGLWTGIGVFLCACGVALLIGLDTLFENKNTIVADKGSMLGLVGMFMLVAVAVGMFIYSGMKLERFKNLEQGFQLPYALKASLLRSQALYAPTYRLSLITGVCLCVLSPVFIFATSYVNDDFTPYGVVAFLVIAAVAVFLFIYYGNIQGAYTKLLEEPKVTAQKKEEDRFIGAMGAVLWPLATVIFLFTGFVYQRWDVNWAVFPIAGILSGMFSNVYHILKRKNVS
;
A
#
# COMPACT_ATOMS: atom_id res chain seq x y z
N MET A 1 -21.97 -47.80 -20.37
CA MET A 1 -22.76 -46.65 -19.81
C MET A 1 -21.90 -45.78 -18.89
N GLU A 2 -21.15 -46.36 -17.95
CA GLU A 2 -20.20 -45.64 -17.06
C GLU A 2 -19.20 -44.74 -17.82
N THR A 3 -18.75 -45.16 -19.00
CA THR A 3 -17.86 -44.38 -19.87
C THR A 3 -18.45 -43.05 -20.35
N ILE A 4 -19.78 -42.98 -20.58
CA ILE A 4 -20.47 -41.75 -21.01
C ILE A 4 -20.51 -40.75 -19.85
N VAL A 5 -20.80 -41.24 -18.63
CA VAL A 5 -20.79 -40.41 -17.41
C VAL A 5 -19.40 -39.84 -17.16
N VAL A 6 -18.35 -40.66 -17.25
CA VAL A 6 -16.95 -40.23 -17.06
C VAL A 6 -16.53 -39.20 -18.13
N TYR A 7 -16.97 -39.39 -19.37
CA TYR A 7 -16.72 -38.42 -20.44
C TYR A 7 -17.39 -37.07 -20.13
N LEU A 8 -18.66 -37.09 -19.74
CA LEU A 8 -19.43 -35.89 -19.40
C LEU A 8 -18.89 -35.19 -18.14
N ASP A 9 -18.45 -35.95 -17.14
CA ASP A 9 -17.81 -35.40 -15.94
C ASP A 9 -16.50 -34.68 -16.27
N ASN A 10 -15.66 -35.28 -17.12
CA ASN A 10 -14.42 -34.66 -17.59
C ASN A 10 -14.70 -33.41 -18.44
N MET A 11 -15.80 -33.41 -19.20
CA MET A 11 -16.29 -32.26 -19.95
C MET A 11 -16.58 -31.10 -18.99
N PHE A 12 -17.47 -31.29 -18.01
CA PHE A 12 -17.87 -30.23 -17.09
C PHE A 12 -16.84 -29.88 -15.99
N ALA A 13 -15.73 -30.62 -15.87
CA ALA A 13 -14.72 -30.42 -14.82
C ALA A 13 -14.05 -29.03 -14.86
N SER A 14 -13.94 -28.43 -16.04
CA SER A 14 -13.30 -27.12 -16.25
C SER A 14 -14.28 -25.94 -16.13
N LEU A 15 -15.58 -26.19 -15.96
CA LEU A 15 -16.62 -25.18 -15.91
C LEU A 15 -16.99 -24.78 -14.46
N PRO A 16 -17.38 -23.52 -14.22
CA PRO A 16 -17.78 -23.07 -12.88
C PRO A 16 -19.04 -23.78 -12.39
N LYS A 17 -19.06 -24.17 -11.12
CA LYS A 17 -20.19 -24.88 -10.49
C LYS A 17 -21.39 -23.94 -10.24
N LYS A 18 -22.12 -23.60 -11.30
CA LYS A 18 -23.38 -22.86 -11.27
C LYS A 18 -24.56 -23.83 -11.39
N PRO A 19 -25.72 -23.53 -10.77
CA PRO A 19 -26.90 -24.39 -10.84
C PRO A 19 -27.43 -24.59 -12.28
N GLU A 20 -27.27 -23.60 -13.15
CA GLU A 20 -27.67 -23.66 -14.57
C GLU A 20 -26.83 -24.69 -15.37
N LEU A 21 -25.53 -24.81 -15.06
CA LEU A 21 -24.62 -25.74 -15.74
C LEU A 21 -24.84 -27.19 -15.30
N GLU A 22 -25.24 -27.41 -14.05
CA GLU A 22 -25.64 -28.74 -13.59
C GLU A 22 -26.95 -29.21 -14.23
N HIS A 23 -27.89 -28.30 -14.47
CA HIS A 23 -29.11 -28.63 -15.22
C HIS A 23 -28.80 -29.04 -16.66
N LEU A 24 -27.97 -28.26 -17.35
CA LEU A 24 -27.53 -28.57 -18.71
C LEU A 24 -26.77 -29.91 -18.78
N LYS A 25 -25.91 -30.20 -17.80
CA LYS A 25 -25.22 -31.48 -17.71
C LYS A 25 -26.20 -32.64 -17.61
N GLN A 26 -27.27 -32.49 -16.83
CA GLN A 26 -28.31 -33.52 -16.71
C GLN A 26 -29.09 -33.72 -18.01
N GLU A 27 -29.40 -32.64 -18.74
CA GLU A 27 -30.07 -32.73 -20.05
C GLU A 27 -29.20 -33.44 -21.10
N LEU A 28 -27.90 -33.11 -21.16
CA LEU A 28 -26.97 -33.77 -22.07
C LEU A 28 -26.78 -35.24 -21.72
N LEU A 29 -26.67 -35.57 -20.42
CA LEU A 29 -26.57 -36.95 -19.98
C LEU A 29 -27.78 -37.77 -20.45
N PHE A 30 -28.99 -37.22 -20.28
CA PHE A 30 -30.23 -37.86 -20.69
C PHE A 30 -30.26 -38.11 -22.21
N GLY A 31 -29.88 -37.12 -23.02
CA GLY A 31 -29.82 -37.27 -24.48
C GLY A 31 -28.79 -38.31 -24.94
N MET A 32 -27.60 -38.34 -24.30
CA MET A 32 -26.57 -39.33 -24.61
C MET A 32 -27.00 -40.75 -24.22
N GLU A 33 -27.72 -40.91 -23.11
CA GLU A 33 -28.28 -42.19 -22.68
C GLU A 33 -29.36 -42.70 -23.63
N GLU A 34 -30.28 -41.82 -24.06
CA GLU A 34 -31.33 -42.18 -25.01
C GLU A 34 -30.73 -42.68 -26.33
N LYS A 35 -29.71 -41.97 -26.84
CA LYS A 35 -29.03 -42.35 -28.08
C LYS A 35 -28.24 -43.64 -27.95
N TYR A 36 -27.57 -43.85 -26.81
CA TYR A 36 -26.89 -45.10 -26.50
C TYR A 36 -27.85 -46.30 -26.51
N HIS A 37 -29.04 -46.12 -25.91
CA HIS A 37 -30.06 -47.17 -25.89
C HIS A 37 -30.68 -47.43 -27.26
N GLU A 38 -30.86 -46.41 -28.10
CA GLU A 38 -31.28 -46.56 -29.50
C GLU A 38 -30.27 -47.42 -30.28
N LEU A 39 -28.98 -47.09 -30.21
CA LEU A 39 -27.92 -47.83 -30.92
C LEU A 39 -27.79 -49.29 -30.42
N LYS A 40 -28.02 -49.52 -29.12
CA LYS A 40 -28.10 -50.89 -28.57
C LYS A 40 -29.29 -51.68 -29.13
N ARG A 41 -30.43 -51.04 -29.37
CA ARG A 41 -31.61 -51.68 -29.99
C ARG A 41 -31.39 -51.98 -31.47
N ASP A 42 -30.59 -51.16 -32.15
CA ASP A 42 -30.14 -51.38 -33.53
C ASP A 42 -29.03 -52.44 -33.66
N GLY A 43 -28.67 -53.10 -32.56
CA GLY A 43 -27.73 -54.23 -32.55
C GLY A 43 -26.26 -53.83 -32.53
N LYS A 44 -25.93 -52.57 -32.24
CA LYS A 44 -24.54 -52.11 -32.11
C LYS A 44 -23.88 -52.65 -30.84
N SER A 45 -22.58 -52.92 -30.94
CA SER A 45 -21.78 -53.32 -29.78
C SER A 45 -21.67 -52.17 -28.76
N GLU A 46 -21.38 -52.47 -27.50
CA GLU A 46 -21.26 -51.44 -26.45
C GLU A 46 -20.24 -50.35 -26.80
N ASN A 47 -19.06 -50.77 -27.25
CA ASN A 47 -17.97 -49.87 -27.57
C ASN A 47 -18.25 -49.04 -28.82
N GLU A 48 -18.96 -49.62 -29.79
CA GLU A 48 -19.37 -48.92 -31.01
C GLU A 48 -20.47 -47.88 -30.71
N ALA A 49 -21.46 -48.24 -29.90
CA ALA A 49 -22.51 -47.30 -29.47
C ALA A 49 -21.92 -46.13 -28.67
N ILE A 50 -20.99 -46.39 -27.74
CA ILE A 50 -20.30 -45.33 -26.97
C ILE A 50 -19.50 -44.41 -27.90
N GLY A 51 -18.75 -44.97 -28.85
CA GLY A 51 -17.96 -44.18 -29.79
C GLY A 51 -18.82 -43.26 -30.66
N ILE A 52 -19.97 -43.75 -31.14
CA ILE A 52 -20.92 -42.96 -31.95
C ILE A 52 -21.51 -41.82 -31.12
N VAL A 53 -22.00 -42.12 -29.91
CA VAL A 53 -22.61 -41.11 -29.02
C VAL A 53 -21.61 -39.99 -28.69
N ILE A 54 -20.36 -40.33 -28.38
CA ILE A 54 -19.32 -39.30 -28.09
C ILE A 54 -19.04 -38.44 -29.33
N SER A 55 -19.06 -39.01 -30.53
CA SER A 55 -18.81 -38.25 -31.77
C SER A 55 -19.96 -37.32 -32.19
N GLU A 56 -21.20 -37.69 -31.88
CA GLU A 56 -22.40 -36.97 -32.30
C GLU A 56 -22.71 -35.75 -31.42
N PHE A 57 -22.38 -35.83 -30.12
CA PHE A 57 -22.60 -34.74 -29.16
C PHE A 57 -21.46 -33.70 -29.14
N GLY A 58 -20.40 -33.89 -29.94
CA GLY A 58 -19.36 -32.89 -30.17
C GLY A 58 -18.40 -32.67 -28.99
N ASN A 59 -17.53 -31.66 -29.11
CA ASN A 59 -16.61 -31.24 -28.06
C ASN A 59 -17.21 -30.05 -27.27
N ILE A 60 -16.84 -29.92 -26.00
CA ILE A 60 -17.33 -28.87 -25.09
C ILE A 60 -17.15 -27.45 -25.63
N GLU A 61 -16.13 -27.24 -26.47
CA GLU A 61 -15.76 -25.96 -27.07
C GLU A 61 -16.86 -25.39 -27.97
N GLU A 62 -17.62 -26.25 -28.64
CA GLU A 62 -18.73 -25.86 -29.53
C GLU A 62 -19.98 -25.51 -28.71
N LEU A 63 -20.29 -26.34 -27.71
CA LEU A 63 -21.42 -26.13 -26.79
C LEU A 63 -21.26 -24.86 -25.93
N THR A 64 -20.04 -24.60 -25.46
CA THR A 64 -19.71 -23.40 -24.66
C THR A 64 -19.78 -22.11 -25.48
N ALA A 65 -19.36 -22.17 -26.75
CA ALA A 65 -19.48 -21.06 -27.68
C ALA A 65 -20.94 -20.69 -27.99
N GLU A 66 -21.82 -21.68 -28.16
CA GLU A 66 -23.24 -21.47 -28.49
C GLU A 66 -24.05 -20.91 -27.30
N LEU A 67 -23.70 -21.29 -26.08
CA LEU A 67 -24.31 -20.80 -24.85
C LEU A 67 -23.77 -19.43 -24.39
N GLY A 68 -22.80 -18.84 -25.11
CA GLY A 68 -22.12 -17.62 -24.69
C GLY A 68 -21.31 -17.78 -23.39
N ILE A 69 -21.14 -19.02 -22.95
CA ILE A 69 -20.28 -19.37 -21.82
C ILE A 69 -18.91 -19.54 -22.44
N HIS A 70 -18.17 -18.46 -22.62
CA HIS A 70 -16.74 -18.61 -22.78
C HIS A 70 -16.26 -19.52 -21.63
N PRO A 71 -15.39 -20.52 -21.88
CA PRO A 71 -14.62 -21.11 -20.80
C PRO A 71 -14.21 -19.93 -19.94
N VAL A 72 -14.32 -20.04 -18.62
CA VAL A 72 -13.68 -19.04 -17.79
C VAL A 72 -12.22 -19.11 -18.24
N GLU A 73 -11.84 -18.21 -19.15
CA GLU A 73 -10.51 -17.68 -19.30
C GLU A 73 -10.25 -17.37 -17.86
N SER A 74 -9.54 -18.30 -17.22
CA SER A 74 -9.23 -18.30 -15.81
C SER A 74 -8.83 -16.87 -15.55
N GLU A 75 -9.75 -16.10 -14.93
CA GLU A 75 -9.86 -14.63 -15.05
C GLU A 75 -8.46 -14.10 -15.20
N GLN A 76 -8.02 -13.75 -16.43
CA GLN A 76 -6.59 -13.62 -16.77
C GLN A 76 -5.75 -13.91 -15.54
N VAL A 77 -5.40 -15.18 -15.27
CA VAL A 77 -4.45 -15.46 -14.20
C VAL A 77 -3.17 -14.82 -14.73
N VAL A 78 -3.09 -13.49 -14.54
CA VAL A 78 -1.90 -12.74 -14.30
C VAL A 78 -1.22 -13.72 -13.38
N LYS A 79 -0.20 -14.40 -13.91
CA LYS A 79 0.70 -15.22 -13.11
C LYS A 79 1.30 -14.23 -12.14
N VAL A 80 0.54 -13.92 -11.09
CA VAL A 80 0.96 -13.03 -10.05
C VAL A 80 2.07 -13.83 -9.42
N PRO A 81 3.31 -13.38 -9.50
CA PRO A 81 4.44 -14.19 -9.07
C PRO A 81 4.16 -14.67 -7.65
N VAL A 82 4.27 -15.99 -7.45
CA VAL A 82 4.18 -16.57 -6.12
C VAL A 82 5.35 -16.01 -5.36
N LEU A 83 5.06 -15.29 -4.27
CA LEU A 83 6.11 -14.64 -3.52
C LEU A 83 6.96 -15.72 -2.83
N THR A 84 8.25 -15.73 -3.15
CA THR A 84 9.18 -16.62 -2.46
C THR A 84 9.45 -16.14 -1.04
N GLU A 85 9.81 -17.06 -0.15
CA GLU A 85 10.16 -16.71 1.23
C GLU A 85 11.35 -15.72 1.28
N GLU A 86 12.34 -15.91 0.41
CA GLU A 86 13.48 -15.01 0.27
C GLU A 86 13.06 -13.59 -0.17
N GLU A 87 12.15 -13.46 -1.13
CA GLU A 87 11.64 -12.16 -1.58
C GLU A 87 10.86 -11.43 -0.47
N ALA A 88 10.08 -12.16 0.33
CA ALA A 88 9.36 -11.60 1.46
C ALA A 88 10.32 -11.05 2.53
N TYR A 89 11.33 -11.81 2.93
CA TYR A 89 12.31 -11.34 3.91
C TYR A 89 13.21 -10.23 3.39
N THR A 90 13.62 -10.29 2.11
CA THR A 90 14.39 -9.20 1.49
C THR A 90 13.57 -7.92 1.40
N TYR A 91 12.26 -8.01 1.16
CA TYR A 91 11.35 -6.87 1.23
C TYR A 91 11.25 -6.29 2.66
N VAL A 92 11.07 -7.13 3.69
CA VAL A 92 11.06 -6.68 5.10
C VAL A 92 12.39 -6.02 5.48
N ALA A 93 13.52 -6.61 5.08
CA ALA A 93 14.86 -6.04 5.31
C ALA A 93 15.06 -4.72 4.57
N ALA A 94 14.59 -4.62 3.32
CA ALA A 94 14.59 -3.38 2.56
C ALA A 94 13.77 -2.30 3.27
N ARG A 95 12.56 -2.62 3.73
CA ARG A 95 11.67 -1.70 4.45
C ARG A 95 12.25 -1.27 5.81
N ARG A 96 12.97 -2.15 6.50
CA ARG A 96 13.75 -1.81 7.70
C ARG A 96 14.84 -0.79 7.41
N SER A 97 15.66 -1.03 6.38
CA SER A 97 16.69 -0.07 5.98
C SER A 97 16.07 1.25 5.51
N TRP A 98 14.93 1.19 4.83
CA TRP A 98 14.18 2.37 4.39
C TRP A 98 13.74 3.23 5.58
N GLY A 99 13.14 2.59 6.59
CA GLY A 99 12.74 3.24 7.83
C GLY A 99 13.89 3.84 8.63
N LEU A 100 15.07 3.22 8.58
CA LEU A 100 16.26 3.76 9.24
C LEU A 100 16.74 5.05 8.57
N TRP A 101 16.98 5.04 7.26
CA TRP A 101 17.46 6.22 6.53
C TRP A 101 16.45 7.37 6.54
N THR A 102 15.16 7.07 6.40
CA THR A 102 14.10 8.07 6.50
C THR A 102 13.98 8.61 7.93
N GLY A 103 14.07 7.75 8.95
CA GLY A 103 14.10 8.19 10.35
C GLY A 103 15.27 9.14 10.62
N ILE A 104 16.49 8.76 10.21
CA ILE A 104 17.70 9.58 10.41
C ILE A 104 17.56 10.92 9.69
N GLY A 105 17.03 10.93 8.45
CA GLY A 105 16.80 12.18 7.72
C GLY A 105 15.82 13.11 8.45
N VAL A 106 14.70 12.61 8.96
CA VAL A 106 13.74 13.43 9.73
C VAL A 106 14.37 13.94 11.03
N PHE A 107 15.15 13.10 11.71
CA PHE A 107 15.90 13.51 12.89
C PHE A 107 16.90 14.63 12.57
N LEU A 108 17.66 14.52 11.47
CA LEU A 108 18.59 15.56 11.00
C LEU A 108 17.87 16.87 10.68
N CYS A 109 16.70 16.83 10.03
CA CYS A 109 15.91 18.01 9.76
C CYS A 109 15.49 18.73 11.06
N ALA A 110 14.98 17.98 12.04
CA ALA A 110 14.58 18.53 13.32
C ALA A 110 15.79 19.06 14.12
N CYS A 111 16.93 18.36 14.11
CA CYS A 111 18.18 18.84 14.67
C CYS A 111 18.70 20.09 13.93
N GLY A 112 18.48 20.22 12.63
CA GLY A 112 18.82 21.42 11.88
C GLY A 112 18.04 22.65 12.34
N VAL A 113 16.73 22.50 12.57
CA VAL A 113 15.89 23.57 13.14
C VAL A 113 16.33 23.88 14.57
N ALA A 114 16.59 22.84 15.38
CA ALA A 114 17.08 23.00 16.75
C ALA A 114 18.45 23.70 16.81
N LEU A 115 19.35 23.42 15.86
CA LEU A 115 20.65 24.07 15.72
C LEU A 115 20.49 25.56 15.37
N LEU A 116 19.56 25.88 14.45
CA LEU A 116 19.27 27.28 14.10
C LEU A 116 18.81 28.06 15.33
N ILE A 117 17.81 27.56 16.06
CA ILE A 117 17.29 28.21 17.27
C ILE A 117 18.38 28.30 18.35
N GLY A 118 19.15 27.23 18.54
CA GLY A 118 20.21 27.19 19.56
C GLY A 118 21.34 28.18 19.27
N LEU A 119 21.78 28.30 18.01
CA LEU A 119 22.83 29.26 17.64
C LEU A 119 22.33 30.70 17.73
N ASP A 120 21.14 30.98 17.21
CA ASP A 120 20.54 32.33 17.27
C ASP A 120 20.54 32.87 18.71
N THR A 121 20.08 32.03 19.64
CA THR A 121 19.92 32.39 21.06
C THR A 121 21.24 32.44 21.84
N LEU A 122 22.23 31.62 21.47
CA LEU A 122 23.58 31.69 22.03
C LEU A 122 24.33 32.98 21.65
N PHE A 123 24.10 33.49 20.43
CA PHE A 123 24.76 34.69 19.94
C PHE A 123 24.06 35.98 20.35
N GLU A 124 22.74 35.95 20.56
CA GLU A 124 21.96 37.08 21.07
C GLU A 124 22.37 37.45 22.51
N ASN A 125 22.59 36.43 23.36
CA ASN A 125 22.91 36.64 24.79
C ASN A 125 24.35 37.14 25.05
N LYS A 126 25.21 37.31 24.02
CA LYS A 126 26.62 37.72 24.17
C LYS A 126 26.95 39.16 23.73
N ASN A 127 25.93 39.98 23.49
CA ASN A 127 25.99 41.45 23.39
C ASN A 127 27.25 42.03 22.68
N THR A 128 27.35 41.90 21.35
CA THR A 128 28.21 42.69 20.43
C THR A 128 27.95 42.18 19.00
N ILE A 129 27.82 43.06 17.96
CA ILE A 129 28.02 42.97 16.46
C ILE A 129 27.96 41.59 15.72
N VAL A 130 27.59 40.51 16.40
CA VAL A 130 27.76 39.09 16.07
C VAL A 130 26.40 38.39 16.12
N ALA A 131 25.35 39.05 16.65
CA ALA A 131 23.97 38.56 16.62
C ALA A 131 23.50 38.27 15.17
N ASP A 132 23.74 39.20 14.23
CA ASP A 132 23.45 38.99 12.80
C ASP A 132 24.28 37.84 12.18
N LYS A 133 25.42 37.48 12.77
CA LYS A 133 26.25 36.36 12.30
C LYS A 133 25.75 35.01 12.84
N GLY A 134 25.11 34.99 14.01
CA GLY A 134 24.57 33.79 14.62
C GLY A 134 23.40 33.21 13.83
N SER A 135 22.45 34.06 13.43
CA SER A 135 21.31 33.68 12.60
C SER A 135 21.75 33.15 11.22
N MET A 136 22.70 33.82 10.57
CA MET A 136 23.26 33.37 9.28
C MET A 136 24.00 32.03 9.40
N LEU A 137 24.80 31.83 10.45
CA LEU A 137 25.51 30.58 10.69
C LEU A 137 24.54 29.43 10.98
N GLY A 138 23.50 29.68 11.79
CA GLY A 138 22.43 28.74 12.07
C GLY A 138 21.67 28.35 10.80
N LEU A 139 21.39 29.31 9.93
CA LEU A 139 20.69 29.08 8.66
C LEU A 139 21.52 28.21 7.70
N VAL A 140 22.81 28.52 7.55
CA VAL A 140 23.73 27.70 6.74
C VAL A 140 23.84 26.28 7.29
N GLY A 141 23.96 26.14 8.62
CA GLY A 141 24.01 24.83 9.29
C GLY A 141 22.73 24.01 9.10
N MET A 142 21.57 24.64 9.26
CA MET A 142 20.26 24.01 9.03
C MET A 142 20.14 23.51 7.59
N PHE A 143 20.43 24.35 6.59
CA PHE A 143 20.34 23.94 5.19
C PHE A 143 21.32 22.81 4.84
N MET A 144 22.52 22.80 5.43
CA MET A 144 23.47 21.71 5.19
C MET A 144 22.95 20.38 5.75
N LEU A 145 22.38 20.36 6.96
CA LEU A 145 21.76 19.17 7.54
C LEU A 145 20.52 18.70 6.76
N VAL A 146 19.69 19.65 6.32
CA VAL A 146 18.52 19.35 5.47
C VAL A 146 18.95 18.79 4.12
N ALA A 147 20.00 19.32 3.48
CA ALA A 147 20.52 18.80 2.23
C ALA A 147 20.98 17.33 2.37
N VAL A 148 21.67 17.00 3.47
CA VAL A 148 22.05 15.62 3.80
C VAL A 148 20.81 14.74 4.01
N ALA A 149 19.81 15.23 4.74
CA ALA A 149 18.56 14.50 4.98
C ALA A 149 17.79 14.21 3.68
N VAL A 150 17.69 15.19 2.78
CA VAL A 150 17.06 15.03 1.46
C VAL A 150 17.81 13.98 0.64
N GLY A 151 19.14 13.99 0.64
CA GLY A 151 19.96 12.94 0.01
C GLY A 151 19.64 11.54 0.56
N MET A 152 19.49 11.40 1.88
CA MET A 152 19.08 10.14 2.52
C MET A 152 17.67 9.72 2.10
N PHE A 153 16.70 10.65 1.99
CA PHE A 153 15.35 10.34 1.54
C PHE A 153 15.32 9.84 0.10
N ILE A 154 16.07 10.48 -0.80
CA ILE A 154 16.16 10.08 -2.21
C ILE A 154 16.80 8.68 -2.32
N TYR A 155 17.94 8.47 -1.67
CA TYR A 155 18.61 7.16 -1.67
C TYR A 155 17.71 6.05 -1.14
N SER A 156 17.02 6.31 -0.02
CA SER A 156 16.09 5.38 0.59
C SER A 156 14.91 5.07 -0.35
N GLY A 157 14.29 6.10 -0.94
CA GLY A 157 13.15 5.96 -1.86
C GLY A 157 13.47 5.11 -3.09
N MET A 158 14.63 5.33 -3.74
CA MET A 158 15.05 4.55 -4.91
C MET A 158 15.18 3.05 -4.63
N LYS A 159 15.65 2.68 -3.42
CA LYS A 159 15.81 1.27 -3.05
C LYS A 159 14.47 0.54 -2.92
N LEU A 160 13.41 1.26 -2.52
CA LEU A 160 12.07 0.70 -2.38
C LEU A 160 11.36 0.53 -3.73
N GLU A 161 11.70 1.34 -4.74
CA GLU A 161 11.09 1.29 -6.06
C GLU A 161 11.28 -0.05 -6.78
N ARG A 162 12.40 -0.76 -6.50
CA ARG A 162 12.62 -2.14 -6.98
C ARG A 162 11.48 -3.11 -6.59
N PHE A 163 10.80 -2.82 -5.48
CA PHE A 163 9.74 -3.64 -4.91
C PHE A 163 8.34 -3.16 -5.31
N LYS A 164 8.21 -2.20 -6.24
CA LYS A 164 6.92 -1.73 -6.78
C LYS A 164 6.09 -2.86 -7.39
N ASN A 165 6.75 -3.91 -7.87
CA ASN A 165 6.09 -5.12 -8.37
C ASN A 165 5.28 -5.86 -7.30
N LEU A 166 5.68 -5.79 -6.02
CA LEU A 166 4.91 -6.35 -4.90
C LEU A 166 3.61 -5.59 -4.65
N GLU A 167 3.51 -4.33 -5.10
CA GLU A 167 2.27 -3.53 -5.02
C GLU A 167 1.27 -3.91 -6.11
N GLN A 168 1.71 -4.61 -7.16
CA GLN A 168 0.86 -5.00 -8.29
C GLN A 168 0.04 -6.28 -8.03
N GLY A 169 0.27 -6.90 -6.86
CA GLY A 169 -0.31 -8.16 -6.43
C GLY A 169 0.75 -9.26 -6.33
N PHE A 170 0.53 -10.22 -5.43
CA PHE A 170 1.33 -11.44 -5.28
C PHE A 170 0.46 -12.53 -4.65
N GLN A 171 0.76 -13.80 -4.90
CA GLN A 171 0.13 -14.91 -4.16
C GLN A 171 1.05 -15.32 -3.02
N LEU A 172 0.52 -15.36 -1.80
CA LEU A 172 1.27 -15.73 -0.61
C LEU A 172 0.99 -17.20 -0.25
N PRO A 173 1.99 -18.10 -0.32
CA PRO A 173 1.83 -19.49 0.10
C PRO A 173 1.36 -19.60 1.55
N TYR A 174 0.52 -20.61 1.85
CA TYR A 174 0.00 -20.83 3.21
C TYR A 174 1.12 -20.95 4.27
N ALA A 175 2.19 -21.68 3.95
CA ALA A 175 3.36 -21.82 4.82
C ALA A 175 4.05 -20.49 5.11
N LEU A 176 4.17 -19.62 4.09
CA LEU A 176 4.78 -18.30 4.22
C LEU A 176 3.89 -17.32 5.00
N LYS A 177 2.56 -17.40 4.83
CA LYS A 177 1.60 -16.63 5.63
C LYS A 177 1.73 -16.96 7.12
N ALA A 178 1.84 -18.25 7.45
CA ALA A 178 2.03 -18.70 8.83
C ALA A 178 3.36 -18.22 9.43
N SER A 179 4.47 -18.26 8.67
CA SER A 179 5.78 -17.79 9.15
C SER A 179 5.83 -16.27 9.31
N LEU A 180 5.18 -15.51 8.44
CA LEU A 180 5.05 -14.05 8.55
C LEU A 180 4.17 -13.63 9.74
N LEU A 181 3.03 -14.31 9.98
CA LEU A 181 2.19 -14.07 11.17
C LEU A 181 2.98 -14.33 12.45
N ARG A 182 3.75 -15.42 12.50
CA ARG A 182 4.63 -15.72 13.63
C ARG A 182 5.68 -14.63 13.84
N SER A 183 6.33 -14.18 12.76
CA SER A 183 7.36 -13.14 12.82
C SER A 183 6.78 -11.78 13.26
N GLN A 184 5.59 -11.43 12.76
CA GLN A 184 4.86 -10.24 13.20
C GLN A 184 4.49 -10.32 14.68
N ALA A 185 4.01 -11.47 15.16
CA ALA A 185 3.65 -11.67 16.57
C ALA A 185 4.87 -11.52 17.50
N LEU A 186 6.03 -12.03 17.09
CA LEU A 186 7.30 -11.85 17.83
C LEU A 186 7.78 -10.39 17.83
N TYR A 187 7.50 -9.64 16.77
CA TYR A 187 7.88 -8.23 16.65
C TYR A 187 6.91 -7.25 17.34
N ALA A 188 5.62 -7.61 17.43
CA ALA A 188 4.57 -6.81 18.05
C ALA A 188 4.89 -6.23 19.45
N PRO A 189 5.50 -6.97 20.41
CA PRO A 189 5.88 -6.39 21.70
C PRO A 189 6.93 -5.28 21.56
N THR A 190 7.93 -5.46 20.69
CA THR A 190 8.97 -4.45 20.43
C THR A 190 8.37 -3.21 19.79
N TYR A 191 7.49 -3.38 18.80
CA TYR A 191 6.75 -2.26 18.19
C TYR A 191 5.93 -1.51 19.24
N ARG A 192 5.16 -2.23 20.07
CA ARG A 192 4.32 -1.66 21.12
C ARG A 192 5.14 -0.88 22.15
N LEU A 193 6.29 -1.42 22.58
CA LEU A 193 7.20 -0.73 23.50
C LEU A 193 7.72 0.57 22.89
N SER A 194 8.21 0.54 21.65
CA SER A 194 8.70 1.73 20.96
C SER A 194 7.62 2.80 20.78
N LEU A 195 6.36 2.38 20.52
CA LEU A 195 5.22 3.27 20.39
C LEU A 195 4.91 3.95 21.73
N ILE A 196 4.84 3.19 22.82
CA ILE A 196 4.60 3.74 24.16
C ILE A 196 5.72 4.70 24.54
N THR A 197 6.98 4.30 24.37
CA THR A 197 8.14 5.14 24.67
C THR A 197 8.12 6.43 23.85
N GLY A 198 7.87 6.36 22.54
CA GLY A 198 7.78 7.53 21.67
C GLY A 198 6.64 8.47 22.06
N VAL A 199 5.45 7.94 22.36
CA VAL A 199 4.30 8.77 22.80
C VAL A 199 4.61 9.45 24.14
N CYS A 200 5.18 8.73 25.12
CA CYS A 200 5.61 9.31 26.37
C CYS A 200 6.64 10.43 26.17
N LEU A 201 7.64 10.23 25.30
CA LEU A 201 8.63 11.26 24.95
C LEU A 201 7.96 12.50 24.35
N CYS A 202 7.01 12.35 23.43
CA CYS A 202 6.28 13.46 22.82
C CYS A 202 5.38 14.22 23.81
N VAL A 203 4.72 13.51 24.73
CA VAL A 203 3.82 14.15 25.73
C VAL A 203 4.61 14.85 26.83
N LEU A 204 5.78 14.29 27.20
CA LEU A 204 6.64 14.87 28.23
C LEU A 204 7.60 15.93 27.69
N SER A 205 7.88 15.97 26.37
CA SER A 205 8.85 16.92 25.81
C SER A 205 8.52 18.41 26.05
N PRO A 206 7.25 18.88 26.08
CA PRO A 206 6.96 20.29 26.38
C PRO A 206 7.34 20.72 27.80
N VAL A 207 7.56 19.76 28.73
CA VAL A 207 8.02 20.05 30.09
C VAL A 207 9.33 20.86 30.07
N PHE A 208 10.20 20.62 29.09
CA PHE A 208 11.45 21.38 28.95
C PHE A 208 11.21 22.86 28.66
N ILE A 209 10.16 23.22 27.92
CA ILE A 209 9.81 24.61 27.63
C ILE A 209 9.31 25.30 28.90
N PHE A 210 8.41 24.65 29.64
CA PHE A 210 7.89 25.20 30.89
C PHE A 210 8.98 25.31 31.97
N ALA A 211 9.87 24.31 32.06
CA ALA A 211 10.95 24.31 33.02
C ALA A 211 11.95 25.44 32.77
N THR A 212 12.33 25.71 31.51
CA THR A 212 13.24 26.82 31.21
C THR A 212 12.58 28.18 31.38
N SER A 213 11.32 28.34 30.96
CA SER A 213 10.55 29.57 31.18
C SER A 213 10.36 29.89 32.67
N TYR A 214 10.16 28.87 33.53
CA TYR A 214 10.07 29.08 34.98
C TYR A 214 11.37 29.61 35.59
N VAL A 215 12.54 29.27 35.01
CA VAL A 215 13.83 29.75 35.50
C VAL A 215 14.11 31.18 35.03
N ASN A 216 14.01 31.42 33.72
CA ASN A 216 14.10 32.75 33.11
C ASN A 216 13.55 32.67 31.68
N ASP A 217 12.79 33.69 31.28
CA ASP A 217 12.25 33.82 29.92
C ASP A 217 13.36 33.80 28.85
N ASP A 218 14.56 34.31 29.15
CA ASP A 218 15.72 34.26 28.26
C ASP A 218 16.20 32.84 27.94
N PHE A 219 15.91 31.86 28.82
CA PHE A 219 16.27 30.45 28.60
C PHE A 219 15.19 29.65 27.86
N THR A 220 14.01 30.23 27.63
CA THR A 220 12.90 29.59 26.93
C THR A 220 13.32 28.94 25.61
N PRO A 221 14.15 29.58 24.75
CA PRO A 221 14.56 28.99 23.49
C PRO A 221 15.38 27.70 23.63
N TYR A 222 16.20 27.56 24.68
CA TYR A 222 16.91 26.30 24.95
C TYR A 222 15.93 25.16 25.30
N GLY A 223 14.81 25.49 25.95
CA GLY A 223 13.72 24.55 26.20
C GLY A 223 13.07 24.07 24.89
N VAL A 224 12.91 24.98 23.91
CA VAL A 224 12.40 24.64 22.57
C VAL A 224 13.38 23.73 21.82
N VAL A 225 14.69 23.99 21.91
CA VAL A 225 15.74 23.12 21.33
C VAL A 225 15.68 21.72 21.92
N ALA A 226 15.61 21.59 23.25
CA ALA A 226 15.49 20.30 23.92
C ALA A 226 14.19 19.57 23.52
N PHE A 227 13.07 20.29 23.48
CA PHE A 227 11.79 19.78 23.01
C PHE A 227 11.89 19.20 21.59
N LEU A 228 12.48 19.94 20.64
CA LEU A 228 12.63 19.51 19.25
C LEU A 228 13.48 18.26 19.12
N VAL A 229 14.63 18.18 19.83
CA VAL A 229 15.52 17.01 19.78
C VAL A 229 14.82 15.77 20.36
N ILE A 230 14.12 15.90 21.48
CA ILE A 230 13.40 14.79 22.11
C ILE A 230 12.24 14.32 21.24
N ALA A 231 11.46 15.27 20.68
CA ALA A 231 10.40 14.97 19.74
C ALA A 231 10.96 14.29 18.48
N ALA A 232 12.13 14.71 17.99
CA ALA A 232 12.79 14.09 16.85
C ALA A 232 13.18 12.63 17.12
N VAL A 233 13.68 12.31 18.32
CA VAL A 233 13.94 10.92 18.73
C VAL A 233 12.65 10.10 18.74
N ALA A 234 11.56 10.65 19.26
CA ALA A 234 10.27 9.96 19.24
C ALA A 234 9.77 9.69 17.81
N VAL A 235 9.85 10.69 16.92
CA VAL A 235 9.48 10.55 15.51
C VAL A 235 10.37 9.52 14.80
N PHE A 236 11.68 9.50 15.08
CA PHE A 236 12.60 8.48 14.57
C PHE A 236 12.13 7.06 14.97
N LEU A 237 11.75 6.85 16.23
CA LEU A 237 11.22 5.57 16.70
C LEU A 237 9.95 5.18 15.92
N PHE A 238 9.00 6.11 15.75
CA PHE A 238 7.78 5.84 14.99
C PHE A 238 8.06 5.47 13.54
N ILE A 239 8.97 6.17 12.87
CA ILE A 239 9.31 5.90 11.46
C ILE A 239 10.02 4.54 11.33
N TYR A 240 10.99 4.25 12.19
CA TYR A 240 11.77 3.02 12.11
C TYR A 240 10.92 1.79 12.44
N TYR A 241 10.29 1.76 13.62
CA TYR A 241 9.51 0.60 14.07
C TYR A 241 8.18 0.49 13.31
N GLY A 242 7.55 1.62 12.97
CA GLY A 242 6.32 1.65 12.17
C GLY A 242 6.52 1.09 10.77
N ASN A 243 7.69 1.29 10.15
CA ASN A 243 7.96 0.74 8.83
C ASN A 243 8.11 -0.77 8.80
N ILE A 244 8.73 -1.35 9.81
CA ILE A 244 8.88 -2.80 9.92
C ILE A 244 7.49 -3.42 10.13
N GLN A 245 6.67 -2.85 11.03
CA GLN A 245 5.30 -3.30 11.25
C GLN A 245 4.43 -3.12 10.00
N GLY A 246 4.61 -2.02 9.27
CA GLY A 246 3.94 -1.78 7.99
C GLY A 246 4.34 -2.77 6.90
N ALA A 247 5.59 -3.26 6.90
CA ALA A 247 6.04 -4.31 5.98
C ALA A 247 5.26 -5.61 6.19
N TYR A 248 5.16 -6.06 7.45
CA TYR A 248 4.38 -7.27 7.79
C TYR A 248 2.91 -7.09 7.46
N THR A 249 2.32 -5.94 7.80
CA THR A 249 0.92 -5.66 7.53
C THR A 249 0.65 -5.68 6.03
N LYS A 250 1.50 -5.05 5.22
CA LYS A 250 1.37 -5.03 3.75
C LYS A 250 1.58 -6.40 3.09
N LEU A 251 2.42 -7.26 3.67
CA LEU A 251 2.58 -8.64 3.18
C LEU A 251 1.40 -9.55 3.57
N LEU A 252 0.76 -9.30 4.72
CA LEU A 252 -0.33 -10.11 5.27
C LEU A 252 -1.71 -9.65 4.81
N GLU A 253 -1.86 -8.37 4.44
CA GLU A 253 -2.99 -7.87 3.68
C GLU A 253 -2.95 -8.55 2.31
N GLU A 254 -3.74 -9.63 2.18
CA GLU A 254 -3.93 -10.31 0.90
C GLU A 254 -4.20 -9.27 -0.18
N PRO A 255 -3.43 -9.28 -1.29
CA PRO A 255 -3.71 -8.40 -2.40
C PRO A 255 -4.98 -8.94 -3.08
N LYS A 256 -6.14 -8.60 -2.50
CA LYS A 256 -7.42 -8.61 -3.20
C LYS A 256 -7.34 -7.50 -4.24
N VAL A 257 -6.61 -7.75 -5.31
CA VAL A 257 -6.72 -7.01 -6.56
C VAL A 257 -8.04 -7.43 -7.18
N THR A 258 -9.16 -7.12 -6.52
CA THR A 258 -10.40 -6.97 -7.27
C THR A 258 -10.13 -5.83 -8.23
N ALA A 259 -10.32 -6.02 -9.54
CA ALA A 259 -10.02 -5.02 -10.57
C ALA A 259 -10.52 -3.60 -10.20
N GLN A 260 -11.59 -3.54 -9.41
CA GLN A 260 -12.14 -2.33 -8.80
C GLN A 260 -11.15 -1.50 -7.97
N LYS A 261 -10.33 -2.11 -7.09
CA LYS A 261 -9.38 -1.40 -6.21
C LYS A 261 -8.17 -0.88 -6.98
N LYS A 262 -7.75 -1.59 -8.03
CA LYS A 262 -6.67 -1.17 -8.95
C LYS A 262 -7.08 0.03 -9.81
N GLU A 263 -8.32 0.07 -10.28
CA GLU A 263 -8.87 1.25 -10.95
C GLU A 263 -8.99 2.44 -10.00
N GLU A 264 -9.39 2.20 -8.76
CA GLU A 264 -9.52 3.24 -7.73
C GLU A 264 -8.15 3.84 -7.38
N ASP A 265 -7.12 3.02 -7.12
CA ASP A 265 -5.75 3.49 -6.88
C ASP A 265 -5.18 4.25 -8.09
N ARG A 266 -5.51 3.80 -9.33
CA ARG A 266 -5.12 4.51 -10.55
C ARG A 266 -5.82 5.87 -10.66
N PHE A 267 -7.10 5.95 -10.32
CA PHE A 267 -7.86 7.20 -10.33
C PHE A 267 -7.37 8.18 -9.25
N ILE A 268 -7.15 7.69 -8.03
CA ILE A 268 -6.58 8.47 -6.92
C ILE A 268 -5.17 8.97 -7.30
N GLY A 269 -4.34 8.11 -7.91
CA GLY A 269 -3.02 8.47 -8.40
C GLY A 269 -3.05 9.54 -9.50
N ALA A 270 -3.95 9.41 -10.48
CA ALA A 270 -4.12 10.39 -11.56
C ALA A 270 -4.64 11.73 -11.03
N MET A 271 -5.60 11.71 -10.10
CA MET A 271 -6.11 12.91 -9.47
C MET A 271 -5.03 13.58 -8.62
N GLY A 272 -4.27 12.82 -7.83
CA GLY A 272 -3.13 13.32 -7.08
C GLY A 272 -2.09 14.01 -7.98
N ALA A 273 -1.79 13.42 -9.14
CA ALA A 273 -0.86 14.01 -10.11
C ALA A 273 -1.32 15.35 -10.69
N VAL A 274 -2.62 15.67 -10.67
CA VAL A 274 -3.16 16.97 -11.11
C VAL A 274 -3.36 17.93 -9.95
N LEU A 275 -3.90 17.43 -8.83
CA LEU A 275 -4.34 18.24 -7.69
C LEU A 275 -3.14 18.80 -6.91
N TRP A 276 -2.05 18.04 -6.75
CA TRP A 276 -0.85 18.52 -6.04
C TRP A 276 -0.09 19.63 -6.79
N PRO A 277 0.19 19.50 -8.11
CA PRO A 277 0.76 20.61 -8.87
C PRO A 277 -0.17 21.81 -8.93
N LEU A 278 -1.48 21.62 -9.09
CA LEU A 278 -2.46 22.72 -9.10
C LEU A 278 -2.46 23.47 -7.76
N ALA A 279 -2.50 22.75 -6.64
CA ALA A 279 -2.39 23.33 -5.30
C ALA A 279 -1.08 24.11 -5.12
N THR A 280 0.02 23.60 -5.69
CA THR A 280 1.33 24.26 -5.65
C THR A 280 1.33 25.55 -6.48
N VAL A 281 0.73 25.53 -7.68
CA VAL A 281 0.57 26.73 -8.52
C VAL A 281 -0.29 27.78 -7.83
N ILE A 282 -1.41 27.37 -7.21
CA ILE A 282 -2.27 28.28 -6.44
C ILE A 282 -1.49 28.86 -5.26
N PHE A 283 -0.78 28.03 -4.49
CA PHE A 283 0.05 28.46 -3.36
C PHE A 283 1.11 29.49 -3.78
N LEU A 284 1.82 29.23 -4.88
CA LEU A 284 2.84 30.16 -5.39
C LEU A 284 2.21 31.44 -5.94
N PHE A 285 1.14 31.34 -6.72
CA PHE A 285 0.45 32.50 -7.28
C PHE A 285 -0.11 33.40 -6.18
N THR A 286 -0.81 32.82 -5.20
CA THR A 286 -1.34 33.60 -4.09
C THR A 286 -0.24 34.11 -3.17
N GLY A 287 0.87 33.37 -3.04
CA GLY A 287 2.08 33.77 -2.30
C GLY A 287 2.73 35.02 -2.89
N PHE A 288 2.97 35.02 -4.21
CA PHE A 288 3.65 36.13 -4.89
C PHE A 288 2.75 37.34 -5.11
N VAL A 289 1.47 37.14 -5.46
CA VAL A 289 0.54 38.25 -5.77
C VAL A 289 0.04 38.93 -4.51
N TYR A 290 -0.36 38.16 -3.48
CA TYR A 290 -0.96 38.72 -2.27
C TYR A 290 0.02 38.87 -1.11
N GLN A 291 1.27 38.40 -1.24
CA GLN A 291 2.33 38.49 -0.22
C GLN A 291 1.96 37.87 1.15
N ARG A 292 0.91 37.04 1.21
CA ARG A 292 0.36 36.42 2.43
C ARG A 292 0.79 34.96 2.60
N TRP A 293 2.08 34.76 2.80
CA TRP A 293 2.66 33.43 3.04
C TRP A 293 2.19 32.79 4.36
N ASP A 294 1.73 33.61 5.30
CA ASP A 294 1.18 33.27 6.61
C ASP A 294 -0.14 32.48 6.54
N VAL A 295 -0.99 32.76 5.56
CA VAL A 295 -2.30 32.09 5.38
C VAL A 295 -2.27 31.07 4.23
N ASN A 296 -1.42 31.30 3.22
CA ASN A 296 -1.46 30.50 1.98
C ASN A 296 -1.13 29.03 2.16
N TRP A 297 -0.44 28.62 3.23
CA TRP A 297 -0.21 27.21 3.52
C TRP A 297 -1.52 26.41 3.69
N ALA A 298 -2.64 27.08 4.00
CA ALA A 298 -3.98 26.49 4.09
C ALA A 298 -4.47 25.85 2.78
N VAL A 299 -3.87 26.20 1.64
CA VAL A 299 -4.16 25.56 0.33
C VAL A 299 -3.88 24.04 0.38
N PHE A 300 -2.85 23.59 1.10
CA PHE A 300 -2.50 22.17 1.18
C PHE A 300 -3.51 21.34 2.00
N PRO A 301 -3.95 21.76 3.21
CA PRO A 301 -5.07 21.14 3.91
C PRO A 301 -6.35 21.08 3.07
N ILE A 302 -6.71 22.17 2.38
CA ILE A 302 -7.90 22.23 1.52
C ILE A 302 -7.78 21.23 0.37
N ALA A 303 -6.62 21.17 -0.30
CA ALA A 303 -6.33 20.19 -1.34
C ALA A 303 -6.42 18.75 -0.82
N GLY A 304 -5.93 18.48 0.39
CA GLY A 304 -6.06 17.21 1.08
C GLY A 304 -7.53 16.81 1.29
N ILE A 305 -8.35 17.71 1.82
CA ILE A 305 -9.79 17.48 2.04
C ILE A 305 -10.50 17.23 0.71
N LEU A 306 -10.21 18.01 -0.34
CA LEU A 306 -10.79 17.81 -1.67
C LEU A 306 -10.44 16.43 -2.22
N SER A 307 -9.18 15.99 -2.10
CA SER A 307 -8.75 14.66 -2.55
C SER A 307 -9.52 13.54 -1.87
N GLY A 308 -9.77 13.66 -0.56
CA GLY A 308 -10.58 12.71 0.20
C GLY A 308 -12.07 12.74 -0.19
N MET A 309 -12.63 13.93 -0.42
CA MET A 309 -14.01 14.09 -0.89
C MET A 309 -14.22 13.43 -2.25
N PHE A 310 -13.33 13.67 -3.22
CA PHE A 310 -13.45 13.07 -4.55
C PHE A 310 -13.34 11.53 -4.52
N SER A 311 -12.47 10.99 -3.66
CA SER A 311 -12.39 9.54 -3.44
C SER A 311 -13.72 8.95 -2.93
N ASN A 312 -14.33 9.59 -1.92
CA ASN A 312 -15.63 9.17 -1.39
C ASN A 312 -16.76 9.29 -2.43
N VAL A 313 -16.79 10.37 -3.23
CA VAL A 313 -17.81 10.55 -4.27
C VAL A 313 -17.69 9.47 -5.34
N TYR A 314 -16.46 9.11 -5.75
CA TYR A 314 -16.24 8.01 -6.68
C TYR A 314 -16.74 6.67 -6.11
N HIS A 315 -16.44 6.38 -4.84
CA HIS A 315 -16.91 5.17 -4.17
C HIS A 315 -18.44 5.09 -4.12
N ILE A 316 -19.13 6.22 -3.89
CA ILE A 316 -20.60 6.29 -3.88
C ILE A 316 -21.18 6.09 -5.30
N LEU A 317 -20.61 6.75 -6.32
CA LEU A 317 -21.07 6.63 -7.71
C LEU A 317 -20.88 5.22 -8.27
N LYS A 318 -19.74 4.58 -7.99
CA LYS A 318 -19.46 3.22 -8.46
C LYS A 318 -20.32 2.16 -7.76
N ARG A 319 -20.61 2.32 -6.46
CA ARG A 319 -21.52 1.44 -5.72
C ARG A 319 -22.95 1.45 -6.28
N LYS A 320 -23.38 2.56 -6.88
CA LYS A 320 -24.72 2.72 -7.49
C LYS A 320 -24.88 2.05 -8.85
N ASN A 321 -23.76 1.76 -9.55
CA ASN A 321 -23.76 1.08 -10.85
C ASN A 321 -23.65 -0.46 -10.74
N VAL A 322 -23.51 -1.00 -9.53
CA VAL A 322 -23.39 -2.45 -9.26
C VAL A 322 -24.65 -3.02 -8.59
N SER A 323 -25.66 -2.18 -8.32
CA SER A 323 -27.00 -2.56 -7.85
C SER A 323 -28.02 -2.47 -8.97
#